data_AF-A0A9E7CNV5-F1
#
_entry.id   AF-A0A9E7CNV5-F1
#
_cell.length_a   1.000
_cell.length_b   1.000
_cell.length_c   1.000
_cell.angle_alpha   90.00
_cell.angle_beta   90.00
_cell.angle_gamma   90.00
#
_symmetry.space_group_name_H-M   'P 1'
#
loop_
_entity.id
_entity.type
_entity.pdbx_description
1 polymer ?
#
loop_
_entity_poly.entity_id
_entity_poly.type
_entity_poly.pdbx_seq_one_letter_code
_entity_poly.pdbx_strand_id
1 'polypeptide(L)'
;MKNRAQQDLVNIQKSLAKFGYFDADLDYFVDIRMDPVIVYVKVKLNTQYTIGAFKFKSDPPNNTAVHVLEQDIKRVGVVLGQPALRKTIQKATVDSINYLQKSWLSFCATV
;
A
#
# COMPACT_ATOMS: atom_id res chain seq x y z
N MET A 1 -1.32 3.73 30.57
CA MET A 1 -0.22 3.02 29.88
C MET A 1 -0.71 2.00 28.85
N LYS A 2 -1.66 1.11 29.18
CA LYS A 2 -2.21 0.12 28.22
C LYS A 2 -2.67 0.74 26.88
N ASN A 3 -3.43 1.83 26.90
CA ASN A 3 -3.90 2.49 25.67
C ASN A 3 -2.76 3.03 24.79
N ARG A 4 -1.65 3.50 25.41
CA ARG A 4 -0.49 4.01 24.67
C ARG A 4 0.27 2.88 23.97
N ALA A 5 0.55 1.80 24.70
CA ALA A 5 1.18 0.61 24.13
C ALA A 5 0.34 0.03 22.97
N GLN A 6 -0.98 -0.04 23.13
CA GLN A 6 -1.88 -0.51 22.08
C GLN A 6 -1.84 0.38 20.83
N GLN A 7 -1.77 1.70 20.99
CA GLN A 7 -1.65 2.63 19.87
C GLN A 7 -0.30 2.53 19.17
N ASP A 8 0.78 2.31 19.92
CA ASP A 8 2.11 2.09 19.37
C ASP A 8 2.17 0.79 18.55
N LEU A 9 1.52 -0.28 19.01
CA LEU A 9 1.40 -1.53 18.22
C LEU A 9 0.65 -1.32 16.91
N VAL A 10 -0.45 -0.57 16.92
CA VAL A 10 -1.17 -0.20 15.69
C VAL A 10 -0.26 0.58 14.73
N ASN A 11 0.58 1.49 15.25
CA ASN A 11 1.53 2.26 14.44
C ASN A 11 2.65 1.38 13.85
N ILE A 12 3.14 0.41 14.61
CA ILE A 12 4.11 -0.59 14.14
C ILE A 12 3.47 -1.44 13.05
N GLN A 13 2.24 -1.95 13.26
CA GLN A 13 1.51 -2.75 12.28
C GLN A 13 1.30 -1.97 10.98
N LYS A 14 0.86 -0.72 11.07
CA LYS A 14 0.74 0.18 9.92
C LYS A 14 2.06 0.41 9.21
N SER A 15 3.19 0.40 9.92
CA SER A 15 4.51 0.57 9.34
C SER A 15 4.99 -0.70 8.63
N LEU A 16 4.76 -1.88 9.22
CA LEU A 16 5.06 -3.17 8.60
C LEU A 16 4.23 -3.41 7.33
N ALA A 17 2.95 -3.02 7.35
CA ALA A 17 2.09 -3.06 6.18
C ALA A 17 2.61 -2.19 5.02
N LYS A 18 3.38 -1.12 5.29
CA LYS A 18 4.04 -0.33 4.21
C LYS A 18 5.03 -1.17 3.41
N PHE A 19 5.58 -2.21 4.03
CA PHE A 19 6.56 -3.12 3.44
C PHE A 19 5.93 -4.44 2.92
N GLY A 20 4.61 -4.54 2.88
CA GLY A 20 3.90 -5.71 2.36
C GLY A 20 3.66 -6.83 3.38
N TYR A 21 3.95 -6.62 4.66
CA TYR A 21 3.63 -7.56 5.75
C TYR A 21 2.26 -7.23 6.34
N PHE A 22 1.19 -7.57 5.63
CA PHE A 22 -0.17 -7.20 6.04
C PHE A 22 -0.72 -8.06 7.18
N ASP A 23 -0.23 -9.29 7.31
CA ASP A 23 -0.61 -10.24 8.35
C ASP A 23 0.42 -10.34 9.47
N ALA A 24 1.33 -9.35 9.58
CA ALA A 24 2.29 -9.31 10.67
C ALA A 24 1.57 -9.27 12.02
N ASP A 25 2.01 -10.15 12.92
CA ASP A 25 1.49 -10.32 14.26
C ASP A 25 2.44 -9.66 15.28
N LEU A 26 1.85 -8.97 16.25
CA LEU A 26 2.53 -8.13 17.22
C LEU A 26 2.02 -8.46 18.61
N ASP A 27 2.95 -8.86 19.48
CA ASP A 27 2.67 -9.11 20.88
C ASP A 27 3.56 -8.23 21.75
N TYR A 28 3.12 -7.92 22.96
CA TYR A 28 3.88 -7.12 23.89
C TYR A 28 3.73 -7.59 25.32
N PHE A 29 4.81 -7.43 26.07
CA PHE A 29 4.85 -7.70 27.50
C PHE A 29 5.50 -6.52 28.23
N VAL A 30 4.93 -6.13 29.36
CA VAL A 30 5.44 -5.03 30.19
C VAL A 30 5.89 -5.60 31.52
N ASP A 31 7.18 -5.50 31.82
CA ASP A 31 7.72 -5.87 33.12
C ASP A 31 7.70 -4.65 34.06
N ILE A 32 6.69 -4.62 34.93
CA ILE A 32 6.50 -3.57 35.94
C ILE A 32 7.30 -3.81 37.23
N ARG A 33 8.03 -4.93 37.35
CA ARG A 33 8.86 -5.25 38.52
C ARG A 33 10.22 -4.57 38.45
N MET A 34 10.57 -4.02 37.28
CA MET A 34 11.80 -3.29 37.04
C MET A 34 11.57 -1.78 37.06
N ASP A 35 12.53 -1.03 37.60
CA ASP A 35 12.59 0.42 37.54
C ASP A 35 13.91 0.85 36.86
N PRO A 36 13.87 1.42 35.64
CA PRO A 36 12.68 1.78 34.88
C PRO A 36 11.90 0.58 34.33
N VAL A 37 10.60 0.77 34.12
CA VAL A 37 9.70 -0.24 33.51
C VAL A 37 10.24 -0.65 32.14
N ILE A 38 10.32 -1.96 31.88
CA ILE A 38 10.74 -2.50 30.58
C ILE A 38 9.53 -2.95 29.78
N VAL A 39 9.51 -2.61 28.49
CA VAL A 39 8.52 -3.08 27.52
C VAL A 39 9.21 -3.95 26.47
N TYR A 40 8.74 -5.18 26.33
CA TYR A 40 9.15 -6.13 25.31
C TYR A 40 8.11 -6.15 24.20
N VAL A 41 8.55 -6.03 22.94
CA VAL A 41 7.69 -6.16 21.76
C VAL A 41 8.19 -7.34 20.93
N LYS A 42 7.32 -8.31 20.69
CA LYS A 42 7.59 -9.46 19.84
C LYS A 42 6.91 -9.23 18.49
N VAL A 43 7.71 -9.26 17.43
CA VAL A 43 7.24 -9.05 16.06
C VAL A 43 7.35 -10.36 15.29
N LYS A 44 6.25 -10.82 14.70
CA LYS A 44 6.22 -11.93 13.73
C LYS A 44 5.82 -11.37 12.37
N LEU A 45 6.75 -11.34 11.43
CA LEU A 45 6.51 -10.74 10.12
C LEU A 45 5.56 -11.55 9.24
N ASN A 46 5.49 -12.88 9.42
CA ASN A 46 4.71 -13.81 8.60
C ASN A 46 5.07 -13.67 7.11
N THR A 47 4.09 -13.41 6.24
CA THR A 47 4.27 -13.44 4.79
C THR A 47 4.45 -12.04 4.22
N GLN A 48 5.44 -11.85 3.36
CA GLN A 48 5.51 -10.66 2.53
C GLN A 48 4.64 -10.83 1.29
N TYR A 49 3.53 -10.12 1.22
CA TYR A 49 2.58 -10.23 0.11
C TYR A 49 3.11 -9.53 -1.14
N THR A 50 2.75 -10.09 -2.29
CA THR A 50 3.08 -9.56 -3.60
C THR A 50 1.82 -9.11 -4.35
N ILE A 51 1.99 -8.25 -5.35
CA ILE A 51 0.88 -7.78 -6.19
C ILE A 51 0.47 -8.90 -7.14
N GLY A 52 -0.67 -9.54 -6.87
CA GLY A 52 -1.23 -10.59 -7.74
C GLY A 52 -2.05 -10.04 -8.92
N ALA A 53 -2.70 -8.89 -8.75
CA ALA A 53 -3.45 -8.21 -9.81
C ALA A 53 -3.54 -6.71 -9.53
N PHE A 54 -3.66 -5.91 -10.59
CA PHE A 54 -3.91 -4.48 -10.52
C PHE A 54 -4.98 -4.14 -11.55
N LYS A 55 -6.16 -3.72 -11.09
CA LYS A 55 -7.35 -3.53 -11.93
C LYS A 55 -7.84 -2.10 -11.81
N PHE A 56 -8.26 -1.52 -12.92
CA PHE A 56 -8.91 -0.23 -12.93
C PHE A 56 -10.43 -0.41 -13.01
N LYS A 57 -11.16 0.63 -12.63
CA LYS A 57 -12.60 0.75 -12.85
C LYS A 57 -12.87 2.17 -13.29
N SER A 58 -13.67 2.35 -14.33
CA SER A 58 -14.08 3.67 -14.81
C SER A 58 -15.57 3.88 -14.55
N ASP A 59 -15.92 5.12 -14.23
CA ASP A 59 -17.29 5.62 -14.22
C ASP A 59 -17.29 6.97 -14.96
N PRO A 60 -17.95 7.09 -16.14
CA PRO A 60 -18.77 6.08 -16.81
C PRO A 60 -17.96 4.84 -17.26
N PRO A 61 -18.63 3.68 -17.40
CA PRO A 61 -17.99 2.47 -17.91
C PRO A 61 -17.48 2.69 -19.35
N ASN A 62 -16.45 1.94 -19.75
CA ASN A 62 -15.82 1.98 -21.09
C ASN A 62 -15.00 3.24 -21.41
N ASN A 63 -14.22 3.75 -20.45
CA ASN A 63 -13.22 4.77 -20.76
C ASN A 63 -12.01 4.14 -21.51
N THR A 64 -11.77 4.55 -22.76
CA THR A 64 -10.68 4.04 -23.61
C THR A 64 -9.30 4.19 -22.97
N ALA A 65 -9.03 5.32 -22.29
CA ALA A 65 -7.75 5.55 -21.63
C ALA A 65 -7.55 4.61 -20.43
N VAL A 66 -8.62 4.31 -19.70
CA VAL A 66 -8.59 3.31 -18.62
C VAL A 66 -8.37 1.90 -19.19
N HIS A 67 -9.01 1.55 -20.30
CA HIS A 67 -8.81 0.25 -20.95
C HIS A 67 -7.35 0.04 -21.41
N VAL A 68 -6.72 1.08 -21.95
CA VAL A 68 -5.28 1.01 -22.32
C VAL A 68 -4.39 0.78 -21.09
N LEU A 69 -4.71 1.44 -19.96
CA LEU A 69 -3.99 1.21 -18.70
C LEU A 69 -4.17 -0.22 -18.16
N GLU A 70 -5.35 -0.81 -18.31
CA GLU A 70 -5.60 -2.19 -17.90
C GLU A 70 -4.77 -3.20 -18.70
N GLN A 71 -4.57 -2.95 -19.99
CA GLN A 71 -3.76 -3.83 -20.84
C GLN A 71 -2.26 -3.75 -20.53
N ASP A 72 -1.77 -2.61 -20.02
CA ASP A 72 -0.35 -2.38 -19.78
C ASP A 72 -0.09 -1.67 -18.44
N ILE A 73 -0.39 -2.36 -17.34
CA ILE A 73 -0.16 -1.88 -15.98
C ILE A 73 1.33 -1.57 -15.68
N LYS A 74 2.26 -2.08 -16.50
CA LYS A 74 3.69 -1.76 -16.36
C LYS A 74 3.96 -0.28 -16.65
N ARG A 75 3.13 0.39 -17.46
CA ARG A 75 3.22 1.84 -17.71
C ARG A 75 3.12 2.69 -16.46
N VAL A 76 2.38 2.21 -15.46
CA VAL A 76 2.22 2.88 -14.16
C VAL A 76 3.14 2.28 -13.09
N GLY A 77 4.18 1.56 -13.51
CA GLY A 77 5.21 1.01 -12.61
C GLY A 77 4.73 -0.20 -11.79
N VAL A 78 3.66 -0.87 -12.21
CA VAL A 78 3.18 -2.10 -11.56
C VAL A 78 3.73 -3.33 -12.27
N VAL A 79 4.42 -4.18 -11.52
CA VAL A 79 4.88 -5.51 -11.95
C VAL A 79 4.22 -6.55 -11.07
N LEU A 80 3.54 -7.53 -11.67
CA LEU A 80 2.94 -8.63 -10.92
C LEU A 80 4.03 -9.47 -10.25
N GLY A 81 3.76 -9.94 -9.04
CA GLY A 81 4.72 -10.70 -8.23
C GLY A 81 5.74 -9.83 -7.48
N GLN A 82 5.79 -8.51 -7.69
CA GLN A 82 6.61 -7.64 -6.85
C GLN A 82 5.98 -7.46 -5.46
N PRO A 83 6.77 -7.14 -4.41
CA PRO A 83 6.21 -6.85 -3.09
C PRO A 83 5.16 -5.74 -3.14
N ALA A 84 4.06 -5.93 -2.42
CA ALA A 84 2.93 -5.00 -2.35
C ALA A 84 3.23 -3.83 -1.41
N LEU A 85 4.29 -3.08 -1.71
CA LEU A 85 4.73 -1.93 -0.92
C LEU A 85 3.74 -0.78 -1.08
N ARG A 86 3.44 -0.08 0.03
CA ARG A 86 2.59 1.12 -0.01
C ARG A 86 3.12 2.18 -0.98
N LYS A 87 4.45 2.39 -0.99
CA LYS A 87 5.10 3.36 -1.88
C LYS A 87 4.85 3.02 -3.35
N THR A 88 4.91 1.75 -3.71
CA THR A 88 4.66 1.27 -5.07
C THR A 88 3.21 1.48 -5.47
N ILE A 89 2.25 1.11 -4.60
CA ILE A 89 0.82 1.31 -4.85
C ILE A 89 0.48 2.80 -4.98
N GLN A 90 1.02 3.65 -4.10
CA GLN A 90 0.82 5.11 -4.16
C GLN A 90 1.40 5.70 -5.43
N LYS A 91 2.62 5.31 -5.82
CA LYS A 91 3.24 5.76 -7.06
C LYS A 91 2.38 5.34 -8.26
N ALA A 92 1.98 4.09 -8.34
CA ALA A 92 1.11 3.59 -9.41
C ALA A 92 -0.21 4.36 -9.50
N THR A 93 -0.78 4.74 -8.36
CA THR A 93 -2.02 5.56 -8.31
C THR A 93 -1.79 6.94 -8.92
N VAL A 94 -0.71 7.63 -8.52
CA VAL A 94 -0.35 8.95 -9.06
C VAL A 94 -0.03 8.87 -10.55
N ASP A 95 0.76 7.89 -10.97
CA ASP A 95 1.14 7.70 -12.37
C ASP A 95 -0.08 7.37 -13.25
N SER A 96 -1.06 6.64 -12.71
CA SER A 96 -2.33 6.38 -13.38
C SER A 96 -3.14 7.66 -13.57
N ILE A 97 -3.25 8.51 -12.54
CA ILE A 97 -3.94 9.80 -12.64
C ILE A 97 -3.27 10.70 -13.68
N ASN A 98 -1.94 10.80 -13.63
CA ASN A 98 -1.16 11.61 -14.57
C ASN A 98 -1.35 11.13 -16.02
N TYR A 99 -1.36 9.82 -16.24
CA TYR A 99 -1.61 9.24 -17.56
C TYR A 99 -3.01 9.61 -18.08
N LEU A 100 -4.04 9.47 -17.24
CA LEU A 100 -5.40 9.78 -17.61
C LEU A 100 -5.57 11.28 -17.91
N GLN A 101 -5.03 12.17 -17.06
CA GLN A 101 -5.07 13.62 -17.30
C GLN A 101 -4.39 14.01 -18.61
N LYS A 102 -3.20 13.46 -18.89
CA LYS A 102 -2.51 13.72 -20.16
C LYS A 102 -3.32 13.26 -21.36
N SER A 103 -3.92 12.07 -21.27
CA SER A 103 -4.75 11.51 -22.35
C SER A 103 -6.00 12.37 -22.60
N TRP A 104 -6.63 12.90 -21.55
CA TRP A 104 -7.74 13.85 -21.65
C TRP A 104 -7.32 15.19 -22.27
N LEU A 105 -6.19 15.77 -21.85
CA LEU A 105 -5.68 17.03 -22.40
C LEU A 105 -5.29 16.90 -23.88
N SER A 106 -4.69 15.77 -24.28
CA SER A 106 -4.43 15.48 -25.69
C SER A 106 -5.71 15.37 -26.51
N PHE A 107 -6.79 14.83 -25.93
CA PHE A 107 -8.09 14.77 -26.61
C PHE A 107 -8.67 16.18 -26.87
N CYS A 108 -8.65 17.07 -25.87
CA CYS A 108 -9.17 18.43 -26.03
C CYS A 108 -8.33 19.34 -26.94
N ALA A 109 -7.03 19.09 -27.08
CA ALA A 109 -6.15 19.90 -27.94
C ALA A 109 -6.23 19.56 -29.44
N THR A 110 -6.96 18.50 -29.80
CA THR A 110 -7.09 18.01 -31.19
C THR A 110 -8.48 18.25 -31.77
N VAL A 111 -9.33 19.03 -31.09
CA VAL A 111 -10.70 19.40 -31.50
C VAL A 111 -10.76 20.88 -31.83
#